data_AF-A0A7V8DBM7-F1
#
_entry.id   AF-A0A7V8DBM7-F1
#
_cell.length_a   1.000
_cell.length_b   1.000
_cell.length_c   1.000
_cell.angle_alpha   90.00
_cell.angle_beta   90.00
_cell.angle_gamma   90.00
#
_symmetry.space_group_name_H-M   'P 1'
#
loop_
_entity.id
_entity.type
_entity.pdbx_description
1 polymer ?
#
loop_
_entity_poly.entity_id
_entity_poly.type
_entity_poly.pdbx_seq_one_letter_code
_entity_poly.pdbx_strand_id
1 'polypeptide(L)'
;MDYWHFVAKILSPYPENIDLALEILRGGGSIGLPTETVYGLASDATNATAIANIFAVKNRPQFNPLISHVSGLEMALEYGVFSEIAQKLAKAFWPGPLTIVVPRRADCAICDLACAGLETVALRAPKHPAAQEIITRFGKPIAAPSANISGSISPTSASDVLAELGGKIEIIIDGGNCEIGLESTVVAVIGDEVTLLRHGSVGIEELASVAGVEVNIANLHDENSPKSPGMMLRHYAPKTQVRLDAASAREDEVFISFGTAPPTSIGTANLYAALREADKLGAKAIAIAPIPNIGIGAAINDRLGRASDPAI
;
A
#
# COMPACT_ATOMS: atom_id res chain seq x y z
N MET A 1 -22.04 -17.83 -5.11
CA MET A 1 -23.02 -16.79 -5.46
C MET A 1 -22.32 -15.47 -5.28
N ASP A 2 -21.97 -14.80 -6.39
CA ASP A 2 -21.29 -13.52 -6.34
C ASP A 2 -22.31 -12.43 -6.00
N TYR A 3 -22.23 -11.90 -4.78
CA TYR A 3 -23.20 -10.94 -4.23
C TYR A 3 -22.88 -9.47 -4.58
N TRP A 4 -21.92 -9.22 -5.45
CA TRP A 4 -21.49 -7.86 -5.79
C TRP A 4 -22.17 -7.37 -7.06
N HIS A 5 -23.16 -6.48 -6.92
CA HIS A 5 -23.88 -5.84 -8.03
C HIS A 5 -23.69 -4.32 -7.99
N PHE A 6 -22.47 -3.87 -7.73
CA PHE A 6 -22.17 -2.45 -7.71
C PHE A 6 -21.74 -1.97 -9.09
N VAL A 7 -22.10 -0.73 -9.40
CA VAL A 7 -21.44 0.06 -10.45
C VAL A 7 -20.75 1.21 -9.72
N ALA A 8 -19.48 1.02 -9.39
CA ALA A 8 -18.74 1.97 -8.58
C ALA A 8 -18.79 3.38 -9.20
N LYS A 9 -19.10 4.38 -8.38
CA LYS A 9 -19.06 5.79 -8.78
C LYS A 9 -17.75 6.42 -8.33
N ILE A 10 -17.06 7.06 -9.27
CA ILE A 10 -15.93 7.95 -8.96
C ILE A 10 -16.51 9.29 -8.52
N LEU A 11 -16.18 9.73 -7.30
CA LEU A 11 -16.74 10.93 -6.67
C LEU A 11 -15.63 11.86 -6.20
N SER A 12 -15.72 13.14 -6.53
CA SER A 12 -14.79 14.16 -5.99
C SER A 12 -14.89 14.26 -4.46
N PRO A 13 -13.83 14.68 -3.75
CA PRO A 13 -13.76 14.72 -2.29
C PRO A 13 -14.50 15.94 -1.71
N TYR A 14 -15.71 16.21 -2.19
CA TYR A 14 -16.59 17.23 -1.63
C TYR A 14 -17.25 16.72 -0.34
N PRO A 15 -17.64 17.62 0.58
CA PRO A 15 -18.19 17.23 1.89
C PRO A 15 -19.32 16.21 1.82
N GLU A 16 -20.26 16.35 0.88
CA GLU A 16 -21.39 15.44 0.68
C GLU A 16 -20.96 14.02 0.25
N ASN A 17 -19.89 13.90 -0.53
CA ASN A 17 -19.35 12.61 -0.95
C ASN A 17 -18.54 11.96 0.17
N ILE A 18 -17.87 12.76 1.00
CA ILE A 18 -17.23 12.28 2.24
C ILE A 18 -18.30 11.77 3.21
N ASP A 19 -19.44 12.46 3.34
CA ASP A 19 -20.57 12.01 4.16
C ASP A 19 -21.09 10.63 3.73
N LEU A 20 -21.28 10.45 2.41
CA LEU A 20 -21.66 9.16 1.84
C LEU A 20 -20.60 8.08 2.13
N ALA A 21 -19.32 8.42 2.00
CA ALA A 21 -18.22 7.49 2.30
C ALA A 21 -18.26 7.03 3.77
N LEU A 22 -18.52 7.95 4.70
CA LEU A 22 -18.66 7.66 6.12
C LEU A 22 -19.89 6.80 6.41
N GLU A 23 -21.01 7.01 5.73
CA GLU A 23 -22.21 6.17 5.84
C GLU A 23 -21.90 4.72 5.42
N ILE A 24 -21.27 4.53 4.27
CA ILE A 24 -20.86 3.22 3.77
C ILE A 24 -19.92 2.52 4.75
N LEU A 25 -18.89 3.23 5.25
CA LEU A 25 -17.95 2.68 6.23
C LEU A 25 -18.64 2.27 7.54
N ARG A 26 -19.55 3.11 8.05
CA ARG A 26 -20.33 2.81 9.28
C ARG A 26 -21.29 1.63 9.07
N GLY A 27 -21.78 1.44 7.86
CA GLY A 27 -22.57 0.26 7.46
C GLY A 27 -21.75 -1.03 7.31
N GLY A 28 -20.41 -0.97 7.47
CA GLY A 28 -19.52 -2.12 7.27
C GLY A 28 -19.15 -2.37 5.80
N GLY A 29 -19.44 -1.42 4.91
CA GLY A 29 -19.05 -1.45 3.51
C GLY A 29 -17.59 -1.06 3.27
N SER A 30 -17.21 -0.98 1.99
CA SER A 30 -15.87 -0.61 1.55
C SER A 30 -15.89 0.50 0.52
N ILE A 31 -14.90 1.38 0.55
CA ILE A 31 -14.72 2.48 -0.41
C ILE A 31 -13.31 2.47 -1.01
N GLY A 32 -13.16 3.04 -2.21
CA GLY A 32 -11.84 3.40 -2.74
C GLY A 32 -11.35 4.70 -2.09
N LEU A 33 -10.22 4.64 -1.38
CA LEU A 33 -9.65 5.75 -0.61
C LEU A 33 -8.34 6.23 -1.24
N PRO A 34 -8.21 7.52 -1.64
CA PRO A 34 -6.96 8.05 -2.16
C PRO A 34 -5.94 8.25 -1.04
N THR A 35 -4.66 7.97 -1.31
CA THR A 35 -3.53 8.36 -0.44
C THR A 35 -2.42 8.99 -1.27
N GLU A 36 -1.38 9.53 -0.62
CA GLU A 36 -0.17 10.00 -1.30
C GLU A 36 0.66 8.85 -1.91
N THR A 37 0.43 7.61 -1.46
CA THR A 37 1.16 6.40 -1.89
C THR A 37 0.48 5.66 -3.04
N VAL A 38 -0.61 4.95 -2.73
CA VAL A 38 -1.47 4.19 -3.65
C VAL A 38 -2.91 4.28 -3.13
N TYR A 39 -3.91 4.05 -3.99
CA TYR A 39 -5.29 3.96 -3.54
C TYR A 39 -5.50 2.73 -2.66
N GLY A 40 -6.30 2.86 -1.61
CA GLY A 40 -6.64 1.79 -0.66
C GLY A 40 -8.10 1.33 -0.76
N LEU A 41 -8.35 0.04 -0.55
CA LEU A 41 -9.70 -0.50 -0.33
C LEU A 41 -10.01 -0.38 1.16
N ALA A 42 -10.73 0.67 1.53
CA ALA A 42 -10.92 1.09 2.91
C ALA A 42 -12.20 0.52 3.52
N SER A 43 -12.08 -0.07 4.71
CA SER A 43 -13.19 -0.48 5.58
C SER A 43 -12.85 -0.27 7.06
N ASP A 44 -13.87 -0.29 7.93
CA ASP A 44 -13.70 -0.24 9.38
C ASP A 44 -12.76 -1.36 9.88
N ALA A 45 -11.62 -0.97 10.48
CA ALA A 45 -10.64 -1.93 10.99
C ALA A 45 -11.12 -2.71 12.22
N THR A 46 -12.16 -2.21 12.90
CA THR A 46 -12.71 -2.77 14.14
C THR A 46 -13.89 -3.71 13.88
N ASN A 47 -14.38 -3.78 12.63
CA ASN A 47 -15.52 -4.60 12.25
C ASN A 47 -15.07 -5.87 11.50
N ALA A 48 -15.23 -7.03 12.14
CA ALA A 48 -14.82 -8.32 11.57
C ALA A 48 -15.47 -8.64 10.22
N THR A 49 -16.73 -8.25 10.02
CA THR A 49 -17.43 -8.47 8.74
C THR A 49 -16.83 -7.61 7.63
N ALA A 50 -16.54 -6.34 7.94
CA ALA A 50 -15.94 -5.41 6.98
C ALA A 50 -14.53 -5.86 6.59
N ILE A 51 -13.73 -6.36 7.55
CA ILE A 51 -12.42 -6.95 7.28
C ILE A 51 -12.52 -8.22 6.42
N ALA A 52 -13.45 -9.13 6.74
CA ALA A 52 -13.68 -10.32 5.94
C ALA A 52 -14.05 -9.97 4.49
N ASN A 53 -14.83 -8.90 4.29
CA ASN A 53 -15.18 -8.39 2.96
C ASN A 53 -13.94 -7.87 2.20
N ILE A 54 -12.99 -7.19 2.84
CA ILE A 54 -11.71 -6.79 2.20
C ILE A 54 -11.00 -8.02 1.63
N PHE A 55 -10.87 -9.09 2.42
CA PHE A 55 -10.19 -10.31 1.97
C PHE A 55 -10.95 -10.98 0.80
N ALA A 56 -12.27 -11.04 0.87
CA ALA A 56 -13.12 -11.61 -0.17
C ALA A 56 -13.06 -10.82 -1.49
N VAL A 57 -13.23 -9.49 -1.43
CA VAL A 57 -13.20 -8.59 -2.59
C VAL A 57 -11.87 -8.71 -3.34
N LYS A 58 -10.75 -8.74 -2.61
CA LYS A 58 -9.40 -8.79 -3.17
C LYS A 58 -8.94 -10.20 -3.56
N ASN A 59 -9.66 -11.26 -3.19
CA ASN A 59 -9.16 -12.63 -3.22
C ASN A 59 -7.79 -12.75 -2.51
N ARG A 60 -7.69 -12.15 -1.31
CA ARG A 60 -6.44 -12.02 -0.56
C ARG A 60 -6.33 -13.15 0.47
N PRO A 61 -5.15 -13.79 0.62
CA PRO A 61 -4.93 -14.75 1.69
C PRO A 61 -5.02 -14.10 3.09
N GLN A 62 -5.71 -14.76 4.03
CA GLN A 62 -5.99 -14.22 5.37
C GLN A 62 -4.74 -14.11 6.27
N PHE A 63 -3.66 -14.83 5.96
CA PHE A 63 -2.40 -14.75 6.70
C PHE A 63 -1.61 -13.46 6.43
N ASN A 64 -2.06 -12.63 5.48
CA ASN A 64 -1.35 -11.42 5.09
C ASN A 64 -1.98 -10.18 5.77
N PRO A 65 -1.33 -9.62 6.81
CA PRO A 65 -1.91 -8.55 7.63
C PRO A 65 -2.24 -7.31 6.80
N LEU A 66 -3.12 -6.47 7.34
CA LEU A 66 -3.57 -5.22 6.77
C LEU A 66 -2.97 -4.03 7.53
N ILE A 67 -2.75 -2.93 6.83
CA ILE A 67 -2.38 -1.66 7.46
C ILE A 67 -3.65 -0.94 7.87
N SER A 68 -3.75 -0.61 9.15
CA SER A 68 -4.82 0.21 9.70
C SER A 68 -4.40 1.67 9.68
N HIS A 69 -5.13 2.49 8.94
CA HIS A 69 -4.90 3.92 8.82
C HIS A 69 -5.58 4.65 9.98
N VAL A 70 -4.85 5.58 10.57
CA VAL A 70 -5.24 6.41 11.73
C VAL A 70 -5.11 7.89 11.38
N SER A 71 -5.76 8.78 12.12
CA SER A 71 -5.64 10.23 11.87
C SER A 71 -4.30 10.79 12.32
N GLY A 72 -3.67 10.18 13.34
CA GLY A 72 -2.41 10.65 13.90
C GLY A 72 -1.89 9.73 15.00
N LEU A 73 -0.83 10.17 15.68
CA LEU A 73 -0.20 9.42 16.77
C LEU A 73 -1.16 9.21 17.95
N GLU A 74 -1.98 10.21 18.27
CA GLU A 74 -2.93 10.18 19.38
C GLU A 74 -3.90 9.01 19.22
N MET A 75 -4.51 8.86 18.05
CA MET A 75 -5.37 7.71 17.73
C MET A 75 -4.56 6.40 17.69
N ALA A 76 -3.33 6.42 17.15
CA ALA A 76 -2.49 5.22 17.05
C ALA A 76 -2.18 4.59 18.41
N LEU A 77 -1.99 5.41 19.45
CA LEU A 77 -1.70 4.99 20.83
C LEU A 77 -2.88 4.24 21.48
N GLU A 78 -4.09 4.35 20.94
CA GLU A 78 -5.26 3.56 21.39
C GLU A 78 -5.20 2.11 20.91
N TYR A 79 -4.36 1.79 19.91
CA TYR A 79 -4.32 0.47 19.26
C TYR A 79 -2.97 -0.24 19.38
N GLY A 80 -1.87 0.52 19.42
CA GLY A 80 -0.51 -0.01 19.50
C GLY A 80 0.27 0.52 20.70
N VAL A 81 1.27 -0.24 21.14
CA VAL A 81 2.22 0.16 22.19
C VAL A 81 3.43 0.82 21.54
N PHE A 82 3.50 2.15 21.56
CA PHE A 82 4.60 2.89 20.94
C PHE A 82 5.70 3.21 21.95
N SER A 83 6.88 2.61 21.77
CA SER A 83 8.11 3.01 22.45
C SER A 83 8.52 4.45 22.09
N GLU A 84 9.50 5.01 22.80
CA GLU A 84 10.00 6.36 22.49
C GLU A 84 10.49 6.47 21.04
N ILE A 85 11.15 5.44 20.53
CA ILE A 85 11.63 5.37 19.13
C ILE A 85 10.43 5.37 18.17
N ALA A 86 9.42 4.54 18.42
CA ALA A 86 8.23 4.49 17.57
C ALA A 86 7.49 5.85 17.54
N GLN A 87 7.41 6.54 18.68
CA GLN A 87 6.82 7.89 18.75
C GLN A 87 7.67 8.94 18.02
N LYS A 88 9.02 8.87 18.10
CA LYS A 88 9.91 9.77 17.33
C LYS A 88 9.69 9.60 15.83
N LEU A 89 9.66 8.37 15.36
CA LEU A 89 9.39 8.04 13.96
C LEU A 89 8.00 8.54 13.52
N ALA A 90 6.97 8.29 14.33
CA ALA A 90 5.63 8.79 14.05
C ALA A 90 5.61 10.33 13.96
N LYS A 91 6.19 11.05 14.93
CA LYS A 91 6.24 12.52 14.93
C LYS A 91 7.00 13.11 13.74
N ALA A 92 8.03 12.42 13.24
CA ALA A 92 8.83 12.88 12.11
C ALA A 92 8.16 12.62 10.76
N PHE A 93 7.50 11.46 10.61
CA PHE A 93 7.04 10.98 9.30
C PHE A 93 5.52 10.92 9.14
N TRP A 94 4.73 11.18 10.19
CA TRP A 94 3.27 11.27 10.12
C TRP A 94 2.77 12.72 10.19
N PRO A 95 1.75 13.09 9.38
CA PRO A 95 1.14 12.31 8.31
C PRO A 95 2.09 12.06 7.12
N GLY A 96 2.16 10.83 6.60
CA GLY A 96 3.11 10.48 5.55
C GLY A 96 3.28 8.98 5.23
N PRO A 97 4.25 8.67 4.35
CA PRO A 97 4.42 7.36 3.74
C PRO A 97 5.22 6.37 4.60
N LEU A 98 5.13 6.49 5.93
CA LEU A 98 5.69 5.53 6.87
C LEU A 98 4.58 4.70 7.53
N THR A 99 4.73 3.39 7.54
CA THR A 99 3.94 2.47 8.34
C THR A 99 4.80 1.94 9.47
N ILE A 100 4.29 2.00 10.69
CA ILE A 100 4.99 1.53 11.89
C ILE A 100 4.24 0.31 12.43
N VAL A 101 4.96 -0.80 12.54
CA VAL A 101 4.50 -2.04 13.16
C VAL A 101 4.98 -2.04 14.61
N VAL A 102 4.04 -2.12 15.55
CA VAL A 102 4.30 -2.11 17.00
C VAL A 102 3.53 -3.23 17.68
N PRO A 103 3.88 -3.60 18.93
CA PRO A 103 3.05 -4.53 19.71
C PRO A 103 1.62 -4.00 19.84
N ARG A 104 0.66 -4.90 19.75
CA ARG A 104 -0.76 -4.57 19.98
C ARG A 104 -0.98 -4.30 21.45
N ARG A 105 -1.90 -3.39 21.74
CA ARG A 105 -2.45 -3.30 23.09
C ARG A 105 -3.33 -4.52 23.39
N ALA A 106 -3.39 -4.92 24.65
CA ALA A 106 -4.27 -6.02 25.08
C ALA A 106 -5.77 -5.72 24.85
N ASP A 107 -6.15 -4.44 24.88
CA ASP A 107 -7.51 -3.92 24.63
C ASP A 107 -7.68 -3.38 23.19
N CYS A 108 -6.77 -3.71 22.27
CA CYS A 108 -6.80 -3.22 20.90
C CYS A 108 -8.09 -3.63 20.19
N ALA A 109 -8.93 -2.66 19.84
CA ALA A 109 -10.21 -2.92 19.17
C ALA A 109 -10.08 -3.19 17.66
N ILE A 110 -8.88 -3.12 17.07
CA ILE A 110 -8.66 -3.57 15.69
C ILE A 110 -8.86 -5.09 15.63
N CYS A 111 -9.66 -5.53 14.67
CA CYS A 111 -10.01 -6.93 14.50
C CYS A 111 -8.76 -7.80 14.30
N ASP A 112 -8.71 -8.94 14.99
CA ASP A 112 -7.61 -9.91 14.88
C ASP A 112 -7.34 -10.37 13.44
N LEU A 113 -8.40 -10.46 12.62
CA LEU A 113 -8.29 -10.82 11.21
C LEU A 113 -7.51 -9.76 10.41
N ALA A 114 -7.61 -8.48 10.76
CA ALA A 114 -6.82 -7.42 10.14
C ALA A 114 -5.32 -7.55 10.51
N CYS A 115 -5.03 -8.05 11.71
CA CYS A 115 -3.68 -8.34 12.19
C CYS A 115 -3.17 -9.73 11.78
N ALA A 116 -3.95 -10.53 11.05
CA ALA A 116 -3.63 -11.92 10.71
C ALA A 116 -3.27 -12.79 11.93
N GLY A 117 -3.88 -12.51 13.10
CA GLY A 117 -3.63 -13.22 14.36
C GLY A 117 -2.28 -12.90 15.02
N LEU A 118 -1.56 -11.88 14.55
CA LEU A 118 -0.28 -11.46 15.13
C LEU A 118 -0.48 -10.65 16.42
N GLU A 119 0.55 -10.69 17.28
CA GLU A 119 0.67 -9.84 18.47
C GLU A 119 1.07 -8.39 18.14
N THR A 120 1.25 -8.07 16.85
CA THR A 120 1.64 -6.76 16.36
C THR A 120 0.58 -6.15 15.43
N VAL A 121 0.57 -4.83 15.33
CA VAL A 121 -0.33 -4.06 14.45
C VAL A 121 0.45 -3.08 13.60
N ALA A 122 0.11 -3.02 12.32
CA ALA A 122 0.66 -2.07 11.37
C ALA A 122 -0.23 -0.83 11.29
N LEU A 123 0.31 0.32 11.68
CA LEU A 123 -0.41 1.60 11.73
C LEU A 123 0.23 2.63 10.81
N ARG A 124 -0.58 3.52 10.26
CA ARG A 124 -0.11 4.64 9.43
C ARG A 124 -1.07 5.82 9.48
N ALA A 125 -0.56 7.04 9.59
CA ALA A 125 -1.34 8.24 9.29
C ALA A 125 -1.02 8.74 7.87
N PRO A 126 -1.92 8.58 6.87
CA PRO A 126 -1.66 8.98 5.49
C PRO A 126 -1.65 10.51 5.34
N LYS A 127 -0.87 11.08 4.43
CA LYS A 127 -0.77 12.54 4.24
C LYS A 127 -1.88 13.15 3.37
N HIS A 128 -2.66 12.32 2.68
CA HIS A 128 -3.67 12.81 1.75
C HIS A 128 -4.85 13.51 2.48
N PRO A 129 -5.24 14.75 2.10
CA PRO A 129 -6.27 15.51 2.79
C PRO A 129 -7.61 14.78 2.92
N ALA A 130 -8.10 14.19 1.82
CA ALA A 130 -9.37 13.43 1.86
C ALA A 130 -9.29 12.20 2.76
N ALA A 131 -8.14 11.51 2.83
CA ALA A 131 -7.98 10.36 3.72
C ALA A 131 -7.97 10.80 5.18
N GLN A 132 -7.22 11.87 5.50
CA GLN A 132 -7.18 12.46 6.82
C GLN A 132 -8.57 12.90 7.30
N GLU A 133 -9.33 13.55 6.44
CA GLU A 133 -10.68 14.00 6.77
C GLU A 133 -11.64 12.82 7.01
N ILE A 134 -11.65 11.82 6.12
CA ILE A 134 -12.46 10.61 6.28
C ILE A 134 -12.10 9.87 7.57
N ILE A 135 -10.82 9.61 7.84
CA ILE A 135 -10.40 8.87 9.05
C ILE A 135 -10.76 9.65 10.32
N THR A 136 -10.50 10.96 10.34
CA THR A 136 -10.80 11.83 11.48
C THR A 136 -12.31 11.86 11.76
N ARG A 137 -13.15 12.03 10.74
CA ARG A 137 -14.61 12.08 10.89
C ARG A 137 -15.24 10.71 11.14
N PHE A 138 -14.58 9.63 10.71
CA PHE A 138 -14.98 8.27 11.05
C PHE A 138 -14.71 7.97 12.52
N GLY A 139 -13.61 8.51 13.07
CA GLY A 139 -13.28 8.48 14.50
C GLY A 139 -12.70 7.15 14.98
N LYS A 140 -12.34 6.25 14.06
CA LYS A 140 -11.77 4.91 14.29
C LYS A 140 -10.78 4.55 13.18
N PRO A 141 -9.90 3.57 13.38
CA PRO A 141 -8.96 3.13 12.36
C PRO A 141 -9.67 2.51 11.15
N ILE A 142 -9.11 2.74 9.97
CA ILE A 142 -9.60 2.21 8.69
C ILE A 142 -8.57 1.25 8.12
N ALA A 143 -8.90 -0.03 7.98
CA ALA A 143 -8.05 -0.98 7.29
C ALA A 143 -8.10 -0.69 5.79
N ALA A 144 -6.95 -0.44 5.18
CA ALA A 144 -6.89 -0.07 3.76
C ALA A 144 -5.65 -0.65 3.07
N PRO A 145 -5.65 -1.94 2.68
CA PRO A 145 -4.67 -2.44 1.72
C PRO A 145 -4.87 -1.77 0.35
N SER A 146 -3.91 -1.90 -0.56
CA SER A 146 -4.03 -1.37 -1.93
C SER A 146 -5.33 -1.80 -2.62
N ALA A 147 -5.97 -0.93 -3.41
CA ALA A 147 -7.32 -1.13 -3.97
C ALA A 147 -7.33 -1.96 -5.28
N ASN A 148 -6.63 -3.09 -5.28
CA ASN A 148 -6.44 -3.96 -6.45
C ASN A 148 -6.74 -5.42 -6.10
N ILE A 149 -6.89 -6.29 -7.09
CA ILE A 149 -6.94 -7.75 -6.86
C ILE A 149 -5.59 -8.22 -6.32
N SER A 150 -5.57 -9.13 -5.34
CA SER A 150 -4.33 -9.57 -4.72
C SER A 150 -3.34 -10.11 -5.76
N GLY A 151 -2.13 -9.55 -5.78
CA GLY A 151 -1.06 -9.93 -6.71
C GLY A 151 -0.92 -9.04 -7.96
N SER A 152 -1.96 -8.27 -8.33
CA SER A 152 -1.88 -7.32 -9.45
C SER A 152 -1.09 -6.05 -9.07
N ILE A 153 -0.87 -5.20 -10.07
CA ILE A 153 -0.28 -3.86 -9.91
C ILE A 153 -1.15 -3.04 -8.94
N SER A 154 -0.54 -2.25 -8.06
CA SER A 154 -1.30 -1.36 -7.17
C SER A 154 -1.94 -0.19 -7.95
N PRO A 155 -3.08 0.36 -7.50
CA PRO A 155 -3.75 1.45 -8.20
C PRO A 155 -3.22 2.80 -7.73
N THR A 156 -3.00 3.71 -8.67
CA THR A 156 -2.45 5.06 -8.40
C THR A 156 -3.38 6.19 -8.83
N SER A 157 -4.57 5.83 -9.32
CA SER A 157 -5.65 6.73 -9.71
C SER A 157 -7.00 6.09 -9.41
N ALA A 158 -8.06 6.89 -9.29
CA ALA A 158 -9.43 6.37 -9.14
C ALA A 158 -9.85 5.48 -10.32
N SER A 159 -9.39 5.80 -11.53
CA SER A 159 -9.60 5.00 -12.74
C SER A 159 -8.98 3.61 -12.65
N ASP A 160 -7.80 3.47 -12.03
CA ASP A 160 -7.18 2.16 -11.80
C ASP A 160 -8.02 1.32 -10.83
N VAL A 161 -8.57 1.95 -9.78
CA VAL A 161 -9.46 1.28 -8.83
C VAL A 161 -10.74 0.83 -9.52
N LEU A 162 -11.34 1.69 -10.34
CA LEU A 162 -12.56 1.37 -11.08
C LEU A 162 -12.34 0.18 -12.02
N ALA A 163 -11.19 0.14 -12.71
CA ALA A 163 -10.84 -0.96 -13.62
C ALA A 163 -10.70 -2.32 -12.92
N GLU A 164 -10.29 -2.34 -11.64
CA GLU A 164 -10.07 -3.59 -10.90
C GLU A 164 -11.22 -3.99 -9.98
N LEU A 165 -11.84 -3.02 -9.31
CA LEU A 165 -12.81 -3.24 -8.24
C LEU A 165 -14.17 -2.60 -8.52
N GLY A 166 -14.39 -2.03 -9.71
CA GLY A 166 -15.62 -1.29 -10.04
C GLY A 166 -16.94 -2.05 -9.87
N GLY A 167 -16.90 -3.39 -9.98
CA GLY A 167 -18.05 -4.26 -9.73
C GLY A 167 -18.24 -4.68 -8.26
N LYS A 168 -17.30 -4.32 -7.37
CA LYS A 168 -17.14 -4.87 -6.01
C LYS A 168 -17.27 -3.84 -4.89
N ILE A 169 -17.25 -2.55 -5.21
CA ILE A 169 -17.40 -1.44 -4.24
C ILE A 169 -18.37 -0.40 -4.78
N GLU A 170 -18.99 0.35 -3.87
CA GLU A 170 -20.02 1.34 -4.20
C GLU A 170 -19.44 2.65 -4.73
N ILE A 171 -18.38 3.15 -4.10
CA ILE A 171 -17.78 4.44 -4.44
C ILE A 171 -16.26 4.41 -4.37
N ILE A 172 -15.65 5.31 -5.13
CA ILE A 172 -14.23 5.63 -5.11
C ILE A 172 -14.12 7.14 -4.94
N ILE A 173 -13.44 7.59 -3.89
CA ILE A 173 -13.16 9.02 -3.70
C ILE A 173 -11.98 9.39 -4.60
N ASP A 174 -12.18 10.31 -5.54
CA ASP A 174 -11.17 10.74 -6.51
C ASP A 174 -10.29 11.84 -5.93
N GLY A 175 -9.15 11.45 -5.37
CA GLY A 175 -8.11 12.37 -4.92
C GLY A 175 -7.13 12.79 -6.01
N GLY A 176 -7.39 12.45 -7.28
CA GLY A 176 -6.41 12.57 -8.36
C GLY A 176 -5.35 11.45 -8.33
N ASN A 177 -4.23 11.68 -9.02
CA ASN A 177 -3.12 10.73 -9.06
C ASN A 177 -2.32 10.76 -7.76
N CYS A 178 -1.88 9.59 -7.29
CA CYS A 178 -0.98 9.49 -6.15
C CYS A 178 0.37 10.16 -6.45
N GLU A 179 0.87 10.96 -5.50
CA GLU A 179 2.13 11.72 -5.61
C GLU A 179 3.36 10.80 -5.67
N ILE A 180 3.39 9.73 -4.86
CA ILE A 180 4.55 8.83 -4.75
C ILE A 180 4.44 7.66 -5.72
N GLY A 181 3.25 7.06 -5.85
CA GLY A 181 3.03 5.92 -6.76
C GLY A 181 3.68 4.60 -6.34
N LEU A 182 4.10 4.49 -5.07
CA LEU A 182 4.60 3.28 -4.42
C LEU A 182 3.99 3.17 -3.02
N GLU A 183 3.89 1.97 -2.48
CA GLU A 183 3.42 1.78 -1.10
C GLU A 183 4.39 2.36 -0.07
N SER A 184 3.88 2.61 1.14
CA SER A 184 4.66 3.12 2.27
C SER A 184 5.88 2.26 2.61
N THR A 185 6.91 2.90 3.14
CA THR A 185 7.97 2.23 3.89
C THR A 185 7.35 1.57 5.11
N VAL A 186 7.72 0.34 5.45
CA VAL A 186 7.22 -0.38 6.63
C VAL A 186 8.37 -0.70 7.56
N VAL A 187 8.28 -0.27 8.81
CA VAL A 187 9.25 -0.57 9.86
C VAL A 187 8.56 -1.24 11.05
N ALA A 188 9.16 -2.29 11.58
CA ALA A 188 8.83 -2.81 12.92
C ALA A 188 9.66 -2.09 13.97
N VAL A 189 9.02 -1.71 15.06
CA VAL A 189 9.67 -1.17 16.26
C VAL A 189 9.21 -1.99 17.45
N ILE A 190 10.08 -2.89 17.93
CA ILE A 190 9.81 -3.79 19.05
C ILE A 190 10.88 -3.53 20.12
N GLY A 191 10.46 -2.92 21.24
CA GLY A 191 11.41 -2.39 22.22
C GLY A 191 12.27 -1.29 21.61
N ASP A 192 13.59 -1.49 21.63
CA ASP A 192 14.58 -0.57 21.06
C ASP A 192 15.07 -0.99 19.67
N GLU A 193 14.58 -2.11 19.13
CA GLU A 193 14.98 -2.61 17.83
C GLU A 193 14.09 -2.04 16.72
N VAL A 194 14.73 -1.51 15.66
CA VAL A 194 14.06 -1.02 14.45
C VAL A 194 14.44 -1.91 13.29
N THR A 195 13.44 -2.50 12.62
CA THR A 195 13.65 -3.38 11.46
C THR A 195 12.82 -2.90 10.28
N LEU A 196 13.48 -2.59 9.17
CA LEU A 196 12.86 -2.30 7.88
C LEU A 196 12.28 -3.59 7.29
N LEU A 197 10.95 -3.65 7.19
CA LEU A 197 10.22 -4.79 6.64
C LEU A 197 9.90 -4.62 5.15
N ARG A 198 9.76 -3.36 4.70
CA ARG A 198 9.48 -3.04 3.29
C ARG A 198 10.05 -1.69 2.90
N HIS A 199 10.82 -1.66 1.82
CA HIS A 199 11.29 -0.42 1.21
C HIS A 199 10.12 0.40 0.63
N GLY A 200 10.19 1.71 0.83
CA GLY A 200 9.26 2.71 0.28
C GLY A 200 9.99 4.04 0.10
N SER A 201 9.27 5.17 0.13
CA SER A 201 9.86 6.49 -0.11
C SER A 201 10.65 7.06 1.06
N VAL A 202 10.45 6.56 2.29
CA VAL A 202 11.28 6.93 3.45
C VAL A 202 12.52 6.04 3.46
N GLY A 203 13.71 6.63 3.33
CA GLY A 203 14.98 5.93 3.25
C GLY A 203 15.45 5.34 4.59
N ILE A 204 16.31 4.32 4.53
CA ILE A 204 16.85 3.66 5.73
C ILE A 204 17.76 4.60 6.54
N GLU A 205 18.50 5.47 5.86
CA GLU A 205 19.39 6.46 6.48
C GLU A 205 18.59 7.53 7.24
N GLU A 206 17.46 7.97 6.68
CA GLU A 206 16.53 8.91 7.33
C GLU A 206 15.90 8.27 8.57
N LEU A 207 15.46 7.01 8.45
CA LEU A 207 14.92 6.24 9.58
C LEU A 207 15.94 6.11 10.71
N ALA A 208 17.18 5.71 10.40
CA ALA A 208 18.25 5.55 11.39
C ALA A 208 18.58 6.89 12.08
N SER A 209 18.64 7.98 11.31
CA SER A 209 18.91 9.32 11.84
C SER A 209 17.83 9.77 12.84
N VAL A 210 16.55 9.56 12.54
CA VAL A 210 15.44 9.94 13.42
C VAL A 210 15.31 9.00 14.62
N ALA A 211 15.48 7.69 14.39
CA ALA A 211 15.40 6.69 15.45
C ALA A 211 16.53 6.84 16.47
N GLY A 212 17.71 7.30 16.02
CA GLY A 212 18.92 7.38 16.83
C GLY A 212 19.57 6.01 17.08
N VAL A 213 19.18 5.00 16.30
CA VAL A 213 19.69 3.63 16.33
C VAL A 213 19.88 3.13 14.90
N GLU A 214 20.69 2.09 14.73
CA GLU A 214 20.80 1.39 13.45
C GLU A 214 19.48 0.72 13.09
N VAL A 215 19.15 0.70 11.80
CA VAL A 215 17.95 0.05 11.28
C VAL A 215 18.35 -1.26 10.63
N ASN A 216 17.87 -2.37 11.17
CA ASN A 216 18.06 -3.69 10.58
C ASN A 216 17.21 -3.84 9.32
N ILE A 217 17.65 -4.64 8.36
CA ILE A 217 16.82 -5.03 7.20
C ILE A 217 16.30 -6.44 7.46
N ALA A 218 14.98 -6.63 7.37
CA ALA A 218 14.37 -7.93 7.60
C ALA A 218 14.91 -8.98 6.60
N ASN A 219 15.24 -10.16 7.12
CA ASN A 219 15.58 -11.29 6.28
C ASN A 219 14.29 -12.00 5.85
N LEU A 220 13.94 -11.90 4.56
CA LEU A 220 12.71 -12.51 4.01
C LEU A 220 12.69 -14.05 4.10
N HIS A 221 13.82 -14.70 4.39
CA HIS A 221 13.92 -16.14 4.58
C HIS A 221 13.84 -16.59 6.05
N ASP A 222 13.77 -15.66 7.01
CA ASP A 222 13.66 -15.97 8.43
C ASP A 222 12.20 -15.99 8.88
N GLU A 223 11.72 -17.14 9.34
CA GLU A 223 10.35 -17.30 9.84
C GLU A 223 10.06 -16.48 11.11
N ASN A 224 11.09 -16.07 11.86
CA ASN A 224 10.97 -15.22 13.04
C ASN A 224 10.90 -13.72 12.72
N SER A 225 11.12 -13.32 11.46
CA SER A 225 11.04 -11.90 11.08
C SER A 225 9.60 -11.39 11.17
N PRO A 226 9.37 -10.15 11.67
CA PRO A 226 8.04 -9.58 11.76
C PRO A 226 7.32 -9.55 10.41
N LYS A 227 6.12 -10.13 10.36
CA LYS A 227 5.33 -10.22 9.13
C LYS A 227 4.66 -8.88 8.81
N SER A 228 4.66 -8.52 7.53
CA SER A 228 4.03 -7.28 7.04
C SER A 228 3.45 -7.45 5.63
N PRO A 229 2.53 -6.57 5.21
CA PRO A 229 1.98 -6.64 3.86
C PRO A 229 3.03 -6.41 2.78
N GLY A 230 2.99 -7.23 1.74
CA GLY A 230 3.84 -7.11 0.55
C GLY A 230 5.11 -7.96 0.58
N MET A 231 5.27 -8.85 1.56
CA MET A 231 6.41 -9.78 1.65
C MET A 231 6.31 -11.02 0.74
N MET A 232 5.19 -11.24 0.04
CA MET A 232 5.02 -12.40 -0.85
C MET A 232 5.96 -12.34 -2.06
N LEU A 233 6.37 -13.52 -2.54
CA LEU A 233 7.33 -13.72 -3.65
C LEU A 233 6.84 -13.07 -4.96
N ARG A 234 5.57 -13.32 -5.33
CA ARG A 234 4.92 -12.66 -6.46
C ARG A 234 3.91 -11.62 -6.00
N HIS A 235 4.18 -10.36 -6.30
CA HIS A 235 3.32 -9.23 -5.98
C HIS A 235 3.62 -8.07 -6.93
N TYR A 236 2.65 -7.17 -7.17
CA TYR A 236 2.79 -6.03 -8.09
C TYR A 236 2.97 -6.44 -9.57
N ALA A 237 2.58 -7.67 -9.92
CA ALA A 237 2.94 -8.26 -11.20
C ALA A 237 1.99 -7.80 -12.32
N PRO A 238 2.52 -7.22 -13.42
CA PRO A 238 1.76 -7.07 -14.65
C PRO A 238 1.33 -8.44 -15.21
N LYS A 239 0.38 -8.44 -16.14
CA LYS A 239 0.03 -9.65 -16.92
C LYS A 239 1.18 -10.02 -17.87
N THR A 240 1.84 -9.01 -18.41
CA THR A 240 2.96 -9.15 -19.35
C THR A 240 4.25 -9.53 -18.61
N GLN A 241 5.07 -10.42 -19.17
CA GLN A 241 6.31 -10.86 -18.54
C GLN A 241 7.31 -9.69 -18.39
N VAL A 242 7.98 -9.59 -17.25
CA VAL A 242 8.97 -8.52 -16.98
C VAL A 242 10.40 -9.05 -17.14
N ARG A 243 11.26 -8.28 -17.80
CA ARG A 243 12.70 -8.50 -17.91
C ARG A 243 13.46 -7.29 -17.35
N LEU A 244 14.18 -7.50 -16.26
CA LEU A 244 14.96 -6.46 -15.57
C LEU A 244 16.32 -6.22 -16.24
N ASP A 245 16.95 -5.11 -15.84
CA ASP A 245 18.30 -4.69 -16.24
C ASP A 245 18.55 -4.69 -17.75
N ALA A 246 17.52 -4.29 -18.51
CA ALA A 246 17.56 -4.22 -19.96
C ALA A 246 18.23 -2.94 -20.46
N ALA A 247 19.31 -3.05 -21.22
CA ALA A 247 19.90 -1.90 -21.90
C ALA A 247 19.02 -1.33 -23.03
N SER A 248 18.15 -2.17 -23.62
CA SER A 248 17.20 -1.82 -24.67
C SER A 248 16.04 -2.83 -24.75
N ALA A 249 14.97 -2.46 -25.45
CA ALA A 249 13.91 -3.39 -25.86
C ALA A 249 14.34 -4.28 -27.04
N ARG A 250 13.79 -5.49 -27.07
CA ARG A 250 13.75 -6.40 -28.23
C ARG A 250 12.52 -6.09 -29.10
N GLU A 251 12.44 -6.70 -30.28
CA GLU A 251 11.43 -6.43 -31.32
C GLU A 251 9.96 -6.52 -30.83
N ASP A 252 9.67 -7.39 -29.86
CA ASP A 252 8.33 -7.59 -29.28
C ASP A 252 8.19 -7.07 -27.83
N GLU A 253 9.08 -6.17 -27.40
CA GLU A 253 9.10 -5.65 -26.03
C GLU A 253 8.73 -4.17 -25.95
N VAL A 254 8.03 -3.81 -24.87
CA VAL A 254 7.90 -2.40 -24.46
C VAL A 254 9.05 -2.05 -23.54
N PHE A 255 9.68 -0.90 -23.75
CA PHE A 255 10.78 -0.42 -22.92
C PHE A 255 10.30 0.60 -21.88
N ILE A 256 10.54 0.32 -20.60
CA ILE A 256 10.35 1.28 -19.51
C ILE A 256 11.73 1.72 -19.03
N SER A 257 11.98 3.03 -19.00
CA SER A 257 13.27 3.58 -18.57
C SER A 257 13.10 4.77 -17.64
N PHE A 258 14.02 4.89 -16.68
CA PHE A 258 14.03 5.93 -15.67
C PHE A 258 15.06 7.02 -16.05
N GLY A 259 14.63 8.29 -16.18
CA GLY A 259 15.51 9.42 -16.54
C GLY A 259 15.48 9.82 -18.02
N THR A 260 16.60 10.34 -18.56
CA THR A 260 16.71 10.72 -19.98
C THR A 260 16.64 9.48 -20.85
N ALA A 261 15.57 9.39 -21.64
CA ALA A 261 15.20 8.16 -22.29
C ALA A 261 15.05 8.33 -23.82
N PRO A 262 15.25 7.26 -24.61
CA PRO A 262 14.98 7.27 -26.04
C PRO A 262 13.48 7.52 -26.32
N PRO A 263 13.08 7.96 -27.54
CA PRO A 263 11.71 8.39 -27.86
C PRO A 263 10.61 7.34 -27.64
N THR A 264 11.00 6.07 -27.54
CA THR A 264 10.11 4.90 -27.45
C THR A 264 9.85 4.44 -26.01
N SER A 265 10.18 5.27 -25.02
CA SER A 265 10.09 4.93 -23.59
C SER A 265 8.91 5.58 -22.88
N ILE A 266 8.40 4.92 -21.85
CA ILE A 266 7.44 5.51 -20.91
C ILE A 266 8.21 6.18 -19.76
N GLY A 267 8.00 7.48 -19.57
CA GLY A 267 8.62 8.29 -18.51
C GLY A 267 8.06 7.96 -17.11
N THR A 268 8.90 8.10 -16.08
CA THR A 268 8.76 7.40 -14.79
C THR A 268 8.25 8.28 -13.66
N ALA A 269 7.27 9.13 -13.94
CA ALA A 269 6.56 9.82 -12.85
C ALA A 269 5.83 8.82 -11.93
N ASN A 270 5.50 7.62 -12.42
CA ASN A 270 4.83 6.59 -11.63
C ASN A 270 5.06 5.17 -12.22
N LEU A 271 5.78 4.31 -11.49
CA LEU A 271 6.11 2.93 -11.89
C LEU A 271 4.86 2.13 -12.27
N TYR A 272 3.82 2.18 -11.43
CA TYR A 272 2.63 1.36 -11.60
C TYR A 272 1.77 1.82 -12.78
N ALA A 273 1.70 3.13 -13.02
CA ALA A 273 1.05 3.65 -14.23
C ALA A 273 1.76 3.16 -15.50
N ALA A 274 3.09 3.19 -15.53
CA ALA A 274 3.88 2.72 -16.68
C ALA A 274 3.70 1.21 -16.92
N LEU A 275 3.69 0.39 -15.86
CA LEU A 275 3.43 -1.05 -15.98
C LEU A 275 2.01 -1.33 -16.50
N ARG A 276 1.00 -0.58 -16.03
CA ARG A 276 -0.40 -0.70 -16.51
C ARG A 276 -0.56 -0.27 -17.96
N GLU A 277 0.15 0.76 -18.38
CA GLU A 277 0.16 1.21 -19.77
C GLU A 277 0.80 0.15 -20.67
N ALA A 278 1.96 -0.38 -20.27
CA ALA A 278 2.62 -1.46 -20.99
C ALA A 278 1.74 -2.72 -21.15
N ASP A 279 0.97 -3.09 -20.11
CA ASP A 279 0.01 -4.19 -20.16
C ASP A 279 -1.10 -3.99 -21.20
N LYS A 280 -1.44 -2.74 -21.55
CA LYS A 280 -2.46 -2.42 -22.57
C LYS A 280 -1.92 -2.48 -23.99
N LEU A 281 -0.60 -2.44 -24.17
CA LEU A 281 0.04 -2.43 -25.49
C LEU A 281 0.11 -3.82 -26.14
N GLY A 282 -0.17 -4.89 -25.38
CA GLY A 282 -0.21 -6.26 -25.90
C GLY A 282 1.17 -6.80 -26.33
N ALA A 283 2.25 -6.22 -25.82
CA ALA A 283 3.61 -6.69 -26.07
C ALA A 283 3.89 -8.05 -25.41
N LYS A 284 4.91 -8.75 -25.90
CA LYS A 284 5.28 -10.07 -25.37
C LYS A 284 5.96 -9.99 -24.00
N ALA A 285 6.75 -8.93 -23.79
CA ALA A 285 7.42 -8.67 -22.52
C ALA A 285 7.63 -7.15 -22.29
N ILE A 286 7.84 -6.78 -21.03
CA ILE A 286 8.21 -5.44 -20.57
C ILE A 286 9.69 -5.49 -20.21
N ALA A 287 10.52 -4.77 -20.96
CA ALA A 287 11.94 -4.59 -20.67
C ALA A 287 12.14 -3.34 -19.81
N ILE A 288 12.82 -3.48 -18.68
CA ILE A 288 13.01 -2.39 -17.73
C ILE A 288 14.49 -2.03 -17.64
N ALA A 289 14.81 -0.75 -17.81
CA ALA A 289 16.16 -0.23 -17.69
C ALA A 289 16.73 -0.44 -16.27
N PRO A 290 18.06 -0.59 -16.11
CA PRO A 290 18.70 -0.67 -14.79
C PRO A 290 18.38 0.56 -13.94
N ILE A 291 18.13 0.35 -12.65
CA ILE A 291 17.81 1.42 -11.69
C ILE A 291 18.82 1.37 -10.55
N PRO A 292 19.51 2.48 -10.23
CA PRO A 292 20.42 2.54 -9.09
C PRO A 292 19.72 2.13 -7.79
N ASN A 293 20.34 1.22 -7.03
CA ASN A 293 19.79 0.68 -5.79
C ASN A 293 19.99 1.61 -4.58
N ILE A 294 19.58 2.87 -4.72
CA ILE A 294 19.75 3.94 -3.70
C ILE A 294 18.44 4.72 -3.55
N GLY A 295 18.13 5.15 -2.33
CA GLY A 295 16.90 5.90 -2.02
C GLY A 295 15.64 5.19 -2.52
N ILE A 296 14.78 5.92 -3.25
CA ILE A 296 13.56 5.36 -3.86
C ILE A 296 13.85 4.27 -4.90
N GLY A 297 15.04 4.26 -5.51
CA GLY A 297 15.45 3.22 -6.46
C GLY A 297 15.49 1.82 -5.84
N ALA A 298 15.85 1.73 -4.55
CA ALA A 298 15.79 0.47 -3.81
C ALA A 298 14.34 -0.04 -3.63
N ALA A 299 13.39 0.88 -3.38
CA ALA A 299 11.99 0.53 -3.33
C ALA A 299 11.46 0.07 -4.70
N ILE A 300 11.82 0.76 -5.78
CA ILE A 300 11.43 0.38 -7.15
C ILE A 300 11.99 -1.00 -7.50
N ASN A 301 13.27 -1.25 -7.24
CA ASN A 301 13.91 -2.55 -7.50
C ASN A 301 13.26 -3.68 -6.69
N ASP A 302 12.90 -3.46 -5.42
CA ASP A 302 12.13 -4.45 -4.64
C ASP A 302 10.78 -4.77 -5.30
N ARG A 303 10.03 -3.76 -5.76
CA ARG A 303 8.75 -3.98 -6.46
C ARG A 303 8.93 -4.73 -7.77
N LEU A 304 9.94 -4.36 -8.56
CA LEU A 304 10.23 -4.95 -9.85
C LEU A 304 10.72 -6.40 -9.74
N GLY A 305 11.57 -6.70 -8.74
CA GLY A 305 11.98 -8.06 -8.44
C GLY A 305 10.78 -8.98 -8.20
N ARG A 306 9.85 -8.55 -7.34
CA ARG A 306 8.59 -9.27 -7.04
C ARG A 306 7.63 -9.36 -8.23
N ALA A 307 7.60 -8.33 -9.08
CA ALA A 307 6.78 -8.30 -10.28
C ALA A 307 7.31 -9.25 -11.37
N SER A 308 8.63 -9.51 -11.38
CA SER A 308 9.31 -10.36 -12.37
C SER A 308 9.31 -11.85 -12.04
N ASP A 309 8.96 -12.23 -10.81
CA ASP A 309 8.98 -13.62 -10.35
C ASP A 309 7.92 -14.46 -11.12
N PRO A 310 8.29 -15.57 -11.80
CA PRO A 310 7.35 -16.40 -12.54
C PRO A 310 6.18 -16.89 -11.68
N ALA A 311 4.99 -16.97 -12.29
CA ALA A 311 3.84 -17.59 -11.63
C ALA A 311 4.13 -19.08 -11.50
N ILE A 312 4.03 -19.62 -10.28
CA ILE A 312 4.08 -21.06 -10.01
C ILE A 312 2.86 -21.73 -10.66
#